data_AF-A0A6M4WT98-F1
#
_entry.id   AF-A0A6M4WT98-F1
#
_cell.length_a   1.000
_cell.length_b   1.000
_cell.length_c   1.000
_cell.angle_alpha   90.00
_cell.angle_beta   90.00
_cell.angle_gamma   90.00
#
_symmetry.space_group_name_H-M   'P 1'
#
loop_
_entity.id
_entity.type
_entity.pdbx_description
1 polymer ?
#
loop_
_entity_poly.entity_id
_entity_poly.type
_entity_poly.pdbx_seq_one_letter_code
_entity_poly.pdbx_strand_id
1 'polypeptide(L)' 'MDIDPDEIVTVELTWDNDGLPTLYSRDITRRQLGNLLLQFDAMADDTEAKQEHAA' A
#
# COMPACT_ATOMS: atom_id res chain seq x y z
N MET A 1 -16.92 -19.32 -1.26
CA MET A 1 -17.25 -17.88 -1.20
C MET A 1 -16.57 -17.29 -2.41
N ASP A 2 -17.35 -16.91 -3.42
CA ASP A 2 -16.77 -16.36 -4.65
C ASP A 2 -16.37 -14.90 -4.34
N ILE A 3 -15.09 -14.59 -4.47
CA ILE A 3 -14.57 -13.25 -4.18
C ILE A 3 -14.68 -12.46 -5.48
N ASP A 4 -15.60 -11.50 -5.52
CA ASP A 4 -15.72 -10.59 -6.66
C ASP A 4 -14.48 -9.70 -6.73
N PRO A 5 -13.65 -9.80 -7.78
CA PRO A 5 -12.46 -8.97 -7.93
C PRO A 5 -12.78 -7.50 -8.22
N ASP A 6 -14.00 -7.21 -8.69
CA ASP A 6 -14.46 -5.87 -9.07
C ASP A 6 -15.29 -5.22 -7.95
N GLU A 7 -15.45 -5.89 -6.80
CA GLU A 7 -16.02 -5.30 -5.59
C GLU A 7 -15.21 -4.07 -5.18
N ILE A 8 -15.90 -2.95 -5.00
CA ILE A 8 -15.33 -1.68 -4.56
C ILE A 8 -15.14 -1.73 -3.04
N VAL A 9 -13.93 -1.40 -2.59
CA VAL A 9 -13.52 -1.25 -1.20
C VAL A 9 -12.88 0.12 -0.99
N THR A 10 -13.09 0.71 0.19
CA THR A 10 -12.42 1.95 0.59
C THR A 10 -11.12 1.62 1.30
N VAL A 11 -10.03 2.21 0.84
CA VAL A 11 -8.72 2.12 1.49
C VAL A 11 -8.40 3.44 2.16
N GLU A 12 -7.96 3.36 3.41
CA GLU A 12 -7.48 4.49 4.20
C GLU A 12 -6.01 4.26 4.58
N LEU A 13 -5.13 5.18 4.18
CA LEU A 13 -3.71 5.16 4.50
C LEU A 13 -3.36 6.40 5.30
N THR A 14 -2.74 6.19 6.45
CA THR A 14 -2.17 7.25 7.28
C THR A 14 -0.66 7.20 7.16
N TRP A 15 -0.07 8.28 6.69
CA TRP A 15 1.37 8.44 6.60
C TRP A 15 1.83 9.36 7.73
N ASP A 16 2.85 8.96 8.46
CA ASP A 16 3.53 9.85 9.40
C ASP A 16 4.39 10.81 8.59
N ASN A 17 3.85 11.99 8.32
CA ASN A 17 4.51 13.05 7.55
C ASN A 17 4.86 14.20 8.51
N ASP A 18 5.96 14.02 9.26
CA ASP A 18 6.45 14.97 10.27
C ASP A 18 5.34 15.47 11.22
N GLY A 19 4.49 14.55 11.71
CA GLY A 19 3.41 14.86 12.66
C GLY A 19 2.12 15.42 12.07
N LEU A 20 2.01 15.52 10.73
CA LEU A 20 0.75 15.85 10.06
C LEU A 20 0.09 14.57 9.52
N PRO A 21 -1.01 14.09 10.14
CA PRO A 21 -1.73 12.93 9.62
C PRO A 21 -2.40 13.33 8.30
N THR A 22 -1.76 13.00 7.18
CA THR A 22 -2.39 13.12 5.87
C THR A 22 -3.13 11.82 5.63
N LEU A 23 -4.44 11.84 5.87
CA LEU A 23 -5.31 10.70 5.55
C LEU A 23 -5.50 10.66 4.04
N TYR A 24 -4.96 9.63 3.40
CA TYR A 24 -5.27 9.29 2.03
C TYR A 24 -6.41 8.27 2.03
N SER A 25 -7.57 8.64 1.47
CA SER A 25 -8.73 7.76 1.33
C SER A 25 -9.10 7.61 -0.14
N ARG A 26 -9.31 6.38 -0.60
CA ARG A 26 -9.71 6.10 -1.98
C ARG A 26 -10.49 4.81 -2.12
N ASP A 27 -11.54 4.85 -2.93
CA ASP A 27 -12.28 3.68 -3.36
C ASP A 27 -11.57 2.99 -4.53
N ILE A 28 -11.31 1.70 -4.38
CA ILE A 28 -10.63 0.87 -5.38
C ILE A 28 -11.30 -0.51 -5.45
N THR A 29 -11.08 -1.23 -6.55
CA THR A 29 -11.51 -2.63 -6.65
C THR A 29 -10.61 -3.54 -5.80
N ARG A 30 -11.12 -4.71 -5.39
CA ARG A 30 -10.29 -5.74 -4.74
C ARG A 30 -9.06 -6.13 -5.57
N ARG A 31 -9.19 -6.18 -6.90
CA ARG A 31 -8.05 -6.40 -7.80
C ARG A 31 -6.98 -5.32 -7.65
N GLN A 32 -7.40 -4.06 -7.62
CA GLN A 32 -6.49 -2.93 -7.41
C GLN A 32 -5.86 -2.94 -6.02
N LEU A 33 -6.62 -3.33 -4.98
CA LEU A 33 -6.08 -3.52 -3.64
C LEU A 33 -4.96 -4.58 -3.61
N GLY A 34 -5.18 -5.74 -4.25
CA GLY A 34 -4.15 -6.78 -4.34
C GLY A 34 -2.86 -6.27 -5.01
N ASN A 35 -2.99 -5.52 -6.11
CA ASN A 35 -1.84 -4.91 -6.78
C ASN A 35 -1.13 -3.86 -5.91
N LEU A 36 -1.87 -3.06 -5.14
CA LEU A 36 -1.32 -2.06 -4.24
C LEU A 36 -0.49 -2.72 -3.12
N LEU A 37 -1.00 -3.80 -2.53
CA LEU A 37 -0.28 -4.54 -1.48
C LEU A 37 1.02 -5.16 -2.00
N LEU A 38 1.01 -5.74 -3.20
CA LEU A 38 2.23 -6.26 -3.85
C LEU A 38 3.27 -5.15 -4.13
N GLN A 39 2.82 -3.95 -4.46
CA GLN A 39 3.73 -2.81 -4.67
C GLN A 39 4.36 -2.33 -3.35
N PHE A 40 3.62 -2.34 -2.25
CA PHE A 40 4.19 -2.01 -0.94
C PHE A 40 5.21 -3.03 -0.47
N ASP A 41 4.95 -4.31 -0.68
CA ASP A 41 5.89 -5.40 -0.38
C ASP A 41 7.20 -5.22 -1.15
N ALA A 42 7.12 -5.02 -2.47
CA ALA A 42 8.31 -4.77 -3.30
C ALA A 42 9.07 -3.49 -2.90
N MET A 43 8.37 -2.43 -2.44
CA MET A 43 9.01 -1.20 -1.96
C MET A 43 9.73 -1.41 -0.62
N ALA A 44 9.22 -2.30 0.24
CA ALA A 44 9.88 -2.68 1.48
C ALA A 44 11.21 -3.40 1.19
N ASP A 45 11.20 -4.39 0.30
CA ASP A 45 12.39 -5.12 -0.13
C ASP A 45 13.45 -4.18 -0.73
N ASP A 46 13.04 -3.25 -1.60
CA ASP A 46 13.93 -2.23 -2.20
C ASP A 46 14.53 -1.28 -1.16
N THR A 47 13.83 -1.04 -0.05
CA THR A 47 14.30 -0.16 1.03
C THR A 47 15.33 -0.89 1.90
N GLU A 48 15.10 -2.16 2.22
CA GLU A 48 16.04 -3.01 2.97
C GLU A 48 17.35 -3.20 2.18
N ALA A 49 17.26 -3.54 0.89
CA ALA A 49 18.43 -3.73 0.02
C ALA A 49 19.31 -2.46 -0.09
N LYS A 50 18.71 -1.27 -0.06
CA LYS A 50 19.44 0.01 -0.09
C LYS A 50 20.12 0.34 1.23
N GLN A 51 19.57 -0.10 2.36
CA GLN A 51 20.19 0.11 3.67
C GLN A 51 21.40 -0.80 3.89
N GLU A 52 21.34 -2.05 3.40
CA GLU A 52 22.47 -2.99 3.48
C GLU A 52 23.67 -2.57 2.62
N HIS A 53 23.42 -1.93 1.46
CA HIS A 53 24.48 -1.44 0.57
C HIS A 53 25.13 -0.12 1.03
N ALA A 54 24.55 0.56 2.00
CA ALA A 54 25.03 1.83 2.54
C ALA A 54 25.83 1.68 3.86
N ALA A 55 25.95 0.46 4.39
CA ALA A 55 26.72 0.09 5.57
C ALA A 55 28.07 -0.55 5.20
#